data_AF-A0A660QNK2-F1
#
_entry.id   AF-A0A660QNK2-F1
#
_cell.length_a   1.000
_cell.length_b   1.000
_cell.length_c   1.000
_cell.angle_alpha   90.00
_cell.angle_beta   90.00
_cell.angle_gamma   90.00
#
_symmetry.space_group_name_H-M   'P 1'
#
loop_
_entity.id
_entity.type
_entity.pdbx_description
1 polymer ?
#
loop_
_entity_poly.entity_id
_entity_poly.type
_entity_poly.pdbx_seq_one_letter_code
_entity_poly.pdbx_strand_id
1 'polypeptide(L)'
;AGIDIPETIGELKRAAILLTEDYDQDGQTDQYGFAFRSTVDHFSVFLATNGGKILSKNPDGTWSVTINGPEAREVLEFMLEMKDKGYAFVQGGYLDGPFGEGKIAMFIETVASKPYVERASQGKHGWTWAPVPLWKTNNVPFAGTDIIMFSSASEEQKRAAWTFMKFLISPEITAYWSAKTGYVPVRKSAVETQIWKQFLVENPDAEIPLKQLEYGVFDPQLGVWYEIRTIVGTMVSDIIYGKKTIDEGLAWAEQEIKRELEKEGL
;
A
#
# COMPACT_ATOMS: atom_id res chain seq x y z
N ALA A 1 10.12 23.53 5.82
CA ALA A 1 8.93 23.79 6.65
C ALA A 1 9.11 23.56 8.16
N GLY A 2 10.16 22.89 8.66
CA GLY A 2 10.35 22.69 10.12
C GLY A 2 9.27 21.81 10.76
N ILE A 3 8.83 20.79 10.03
CA ILE A 3 7.75 19.88 10.42
C ILE A 3 8.37 18.53 10.78
N ASP A 4 7.89 17.92 11.86
CA ASP A 4 8.26 16.56 12.25
C ASP A 4 7.59 15.51 11.34
N ILE A 5 8.08 14.27 11.37
CA ILE A 5 7.45 13.15 10.65
C ILE A 5 6.03 12.95 11.21
N PRO A 6 4.98 12.96 10.37
CA PRO A 6 3.61 12.77 10.85
C PRO A 6 3.38 11.34 11.34
N GLU A 7 2.91 11.19 12.58
CA GLU A 7 2.64 9.89 13.20
C GLU A 7 1.15 9.51 13.10
N THR A 8 0.28 10.48 12.84
CA THR A 8 -1.17 10.26 12.64
C THR A 8 -1.68 10.78 11.29
N ILE A 9 -2.82 10.28 10.81
CA ILE A 9 -3.48 10.82 9.60
C ILE A 9 -3.83 12.31 9.74
N GLY A 10 -4.16 12.76 10.95
CA GLY A 10 -4.38 14.19 11.24
C GLY A 10 -3.11 15.02 11.06
N GLU A 11 -1.99 14.52 11.56
CA GLU A 11 -0.68 15.16 11.36
C GLU A 11 -0.22 15.08 9.91
N LEU A 12 -0.48 13.98 9.21
CA LEU A 12 -0.20 13.84 7.79
C LEU A 12 -0.95 14.91 6.99
N LYS A 13 -2.25 15.09 7.27
CA LYS A 13 -3.06 16.15 6.65
C LYS A 13 -2.48 17.53 6.96
N ARG A 14 -2.11 17.80 8.22
CA ARG A 14 -1.50 19.08 8.60
C ARG A 14 -0.18 19.32 7.88
N ALA A 15 0.68 18.31 7.82
CA ALA A 15 1.94 18.38 7.11
C ALA A 15 1.72 18.60 5.61
N ALA A 16 0.73 17.93 5.00
CA ALA A 16 0.37 18.14 3.61
C ALA A 16 -0.07 19.58 3.33
N ILE A 17 -0.91 20.16 4.20
CA ILE A 17 -1.32 21.57 4.08
C ILE A 17 -0.11 22.50 4.13
N LEU A 18 0.81 22.27 5.07
CA LEU A 18 1.98 23.14 5.28
C LEU A 18 3.08 22.96 4.22
N LEU A 19 3.10 21.83 3.51
CA LEU A 19 4.05 21.51 2.46
C LEU A 19 3.49 21.77 1.05
N THR A 20 2.22 22.10 0.92
CA THR A 20 1.64 22.56 -0.34
C THR A 20 2.07 24.00 -0.59
N GLU A 21 2.79 24.22 -1.69
CA GLU A 21 3.35 25.52 -2.05
C GLU A 21 3.04 25.89 -3.51
N ASP A 22 2.75 27.16 -3.72
CA ASP A 22 2.66 27.86 -5.01
C ASP A 22 3.77 28.92 -4.96
N TYR A 23 4.90 28.59 -5.59
CA TYR A 23 6.14 29.36 -5.45
C TYR A 23 6.07 30.67 -6.24
N ASP A 24 5.42 30.66 -7.40
CA ASP A 24 5.33 31.80 -8.31
C ASP A 24 4.04 32.63 -8.13
N GLN A 25 3.14 32.18 -7.26
CA GLN A 25 1.87 32.81 -6.90
C GLN A 25 0.93 32.98 -8.11
N ASP A 26 1.01 32.09 -9.09
CA ASP A 26 0.15 32.09 -10.27
C ASP A 26 -1.24 31.49 -10.00
N GLY A 27 -1.46 30.92 -8.81
CA GLY A 27 -2.68 30.27 -8.38
C GLY A 27 -2.72 28.77 -8.68
N GLN A 28 -1.64 28.19 -9.19
CA GLN A 28 -1.46 26.76 -9.40
C GLN A 28 -0.46 26.19 -8.38
N THR A 29 -0.73 24.98 -7.92
CA THR A 29 0.16 24.30 -6.98
C THR A 29 1.40 23.77 -7.70
N ASP A 30 2.58 24.25 -7.32
CA ASP A 30 3.87 23.74 -7.79
C ASP A 30 4.28 22.48 -7.06
N GLN A 31 4.16 22.50 -5.73
CA GLN A 31 4.43 21.36 -4.86
C GLN A 31 3.19 21.01 -4.06
N TYR A 32 2.76 19.77 -4.15
CA TYR A 32 1.72 19.22 -3.28
C TYR A 32 2.36 18.64 -2.03
N GLY A 33 1.79 18.90 -0.85
CA GLY A 33 2.34 18.36 0.38
C GLY A 33 2.16 16.85 0.51
N PHE A 34 1.18 16.24 -0.18
CA PHE A 34 0.99 14.80 -0.22
C PHE A 34 0.63 14.29 -1.63
N ALA A 35 0.68 12.99 -1.83
CA ALA A 35 0.12 12.35 -3.00
C ALA A 35 -0.38 10.94 -2.71
N PHE A 36 -1.40 10.53 -3.47
CA PHE A 36 -1.89 9.15 -3.46
C PHE A 36 -2.35 8.76 -4.86
N ARG A 37 -2.41 7.45 -5.11
CA ARG A 37 -2.94 6.92 -6.37
C ARG A 37 -4.43 6.68 -6.27
N SER A 38 -5.14 6.90 -7.37
CA SER A 38 -6.58 6.63 -7.49
C SER A 38 -6.87 5.12 -7.65
N THR A 39 -6.15 4.26 -6.94
CA THR A 39 -6.20 2.80 -7.06
C THR A 39 -6.67 2.12 -5.78
N VAL A 40 -7.00 0.83 -5.88
CA VAL A 40 -7.33 0.00 -4.73
C VAL A 40 -6.21 -0.04 -3.68
N ASP A 41 -4.94 0.09 -4.09
CA ASP A 41 -3.79 -0.09 -3.21
C ASP A 41 -3.75 0.99 -2.11
N HIS A 42 -3.76 2.27 -2.49
CA HIS A 42 -3.78 3.38 -1.52
C HIS A 42 -5.07 3.44 -0.73
N PHE A 43 -6.21 3.19 -1.39
CA PHE A 43 -7.48 3.08 -0.68
C PHE A 43 -7.43 1.98 0.39
N SER A 44 -6.82 0.82 0.11
CA SER A 44 -6.73 -0.28 1.08
C SER A 44 -5.82 0.05 2.26
N VAL A 45 -4.75 0.84 2.04
CA VAL A 45 -3.90 1.34 3.15
C VAL A 45 -4.71 2.24 4.09
N PHE A 46 -5.43 3.22 3.54
CA PHE A 46 -6.26 4.11 4.35
C PHE A 46 -7.43 3.36 5.02
N LEU A 47 -8.06 2.43 4.30
CA LEU A 47 -9.11 1.59 4.85
C LEU A 47 -8.61 0.75 6.03
N ALA A 48 -7.45 0.12 5.90
CA ALA A 48 -6.84 -0.69 6.95
C ALA A 48 -6.55 0.17 8.19
N THR A 49 -5.86 1.30 8.03
CA THR A 49 -5.54 2.20 9.15
C THR A 49 -6.81 2.77 9.81
N ASN A 50 -7.87 3.01 9.04
CA ASN A 50 -9.18 3.41 9.56
C ASN A 50 -9.99 2.26 10.20
N GLY A 51 -9.47 1.02 10.16
CA GLY A 51 -10.11 -0.16 10.76
C GLY A 51 -11.18 -0.83 9.89
N GLY A 52 -11.37 -0.35 8.65
CA GLY A 52 -12.34 -0.90 7.71
C GLY A 52 -11.82 -2.14 6.97
N LYS A 53 -12.74 -2.84 6.29
CA LYS A 53 -12.44 -4.01 5.47
C LYS A 53 -13.33 -4.05 4.23
N ILE A 54 -12.80 -4.54 3.12
CA ILE A 54 -13.60 -4.81 1.90
C ILE A 54 -14.56 -5.98 2.18
N LEU A 55 -14.02 -7.06 2.77
CA LEU A 55 -14.75 -8.25 3.19
C LEU A 55 -14.42 -8.58 4.64
N SER A 56 -15.39 -9.14 5.36
CA SER A 56 -15.20 -9.69 6.70
C SER A 56 -15.57 -11.17 6.74
N LYS A 57 -14.71 -11.99 7.33
CA LYS A 57 -15.00 -13.41 7.54
C LYS A 57 -15.78 -13.58 8.85
N ASN A 58 -16.94 -14.20 8.76
CA ASN A 58 -17.82 -14.47 9.89
C ASN A 58 -17.33 -15.68 10.70
N PRO A 59 -17.76 -15.85 11.96
CA PRO A 59 -17.39 -17.00 12.80
C PRO A 59 -17.78 -18.35 12.20
N ASP A 60 -18.83 -18.39 11.38
CA ASP A 60 -19.31 -19.60 10.67
C ASP A 60 -18.52 -19.89 9.38
N GLY A 61 -17.55 -19.05 9.03
CA GLY A 61 -16.69 -19.18 7.85
C GLY A 61 -17.23 -18.49 6.60
N THR A 62 -18.44 -17.93 6.61
CA THR A 62 -19.02 -17.17 5.50
C THR A 62 -18.38 -15.79 5.36
N TRP A 63 -18.59 -15.12 4.23
CA TRP A 63 -18.08 -13.78 3.95
C TRP A 63 -19.20 -12.74 3.94
N SER A 64 -18.96 -11.63 4.65
CA SER A 64 -19.79 -10.44 4.55
C SER A 64 -19.07 -9.37 3.74
N VAL A 65 -19.78 -8.79 2.78
CA VAL A 65 -19.30 -7.63 2.03
C VAL A 65 -19.48 -6.40 2.91
N THR A 66 -18.37 -5.78 3.31
CA THR A 66 -18.35 -4.67 4.28
C THR A 66 -17.85 -3.36 3.69
N ILE A 67 -17.54 -3.34 2.38
CA ILE A 67 -17.00 -2.15 1.71
C ILE A 67 -17.92 -0.94 1.80
N ASN A 68 -19.24 -1.12 1.80
CA ASN A 68 -20.24 -0.04 1.93
C ASN A 68 -20.51 0.31 3.41
N GLY A 69 -19.42 0.43 4.19
CA GLY A 69 -19.44 0.75 5.60
C GLY A 69 -18.98 2.19 5.88
N PRO A 70 -19.18 2.68 7.13
CA PRO A 70 -18.76 4.02 7.51
C PRO A 70 -17.24 4.24 7.39
N GLU A 71 -16.42 3.22 7.60
CA GLU A 71 -14.97 3.34 7.52
C GLU A 71 -14.49 3.61 6.09
N ALA A 72 -15.10 2.97 5.09
CA ALA A 72 -14.76 3.18 3.69
C ALA A 72 -15.25 4.55 3.20
N ARG A 73 -16.43 4.97 3.64
CA ARG A 73 -16.96 6.32 3.39
C ARG A 73 -15.99 7.39 3.89
N GLU A 74 -15.58 7.31 5.16
CA GLU A 74 -14.67 8.29 5.77
C GLU A 74 -13.32 8.36 5.04
N VAL A 75 -12.82 7.21 4.57
CA VAL A 75 -11.60 7.16 3.75
C VAL A 75 -11.79 7.88 2.42
N LEU A 76 -12.90 7.63 1.72
CA LEU A 76 -13.20 8.29 0.45
C LEU A 76 -13.42 9.80 0.62
N GLU A 77 -14.09 10.21 1.71
CA GLU A 77 -14.25 11.62 2.09
C GLU A 77 -12.90 12.28 2.35
N PHE A 78 -12.00 11.63 3.09
CA PHE A 78 -10.65 12.12 3.32
C PHE A 78 -9.86 12.25 2.01
N MET A 79 -9.87 11.24 1.15
CA MET A 79 -9.16 11.27 -0.13
C MET A 79 -9.70 12.39 -1.04
N LEU A 80 -11.02 12.55 -1.12
CA LEU A 80 -11.65 13.65 -1.88
C LEU A 80 -11.30 15.01 -1.29
N GLU A 81 -11.34 15.18 0.03
CA GLU A 81 -10.97 16.44 0.67
C GLU A 81 -9.52 16.81 0.34
N MET A 82 -8.58 15.88 0.51
CA MET A 82 -7.16 16.10 0.23
C MET A 82 -6.93 16.51 -1.23
N LYS A 83 -7.64 15.88 -2.18
CA LYS A 83 -7.61 16.23 -3.61
C LYS A 83 -8.23 17.61 -3.87
N ASP A 84 -9.46 17.82 -3.46
CA ASP A 84 -10.27 18.98 -3.85
C ASP A 84 -9.78 20.28 -3.19
N LYS A 85 -9.09 20.17 -2.05
CA LYS A 85 -8.39 21.29 -1.42
C LYS A 85 -6.99 21.56 -1.98
N GLY A 86 -6.50 20.72 -2.90
CA GLY A 86 -5.17 20.88 -3.49
C GLY A 86 -4.01 20.46 -2.57
N TYR A 87 -4.30 19.74 -1.48
CA TYR A 87 -3.26 19.26 -0.55
C TYR A 87 -2.60 17.97 -1.05
N ALA A 88 -3.28 17.23 -1.93
CA ALA A 88 -2.78 16.00 -2.52
C ALA A 88 -2.80 16.02 -4.05
N PHE A 89 -1.67 15.64 -4.64
CA PHE A 89 -1.61 15.25 -6.04
C PHE A 89 -2.17 13.85 -6.23
N VAL A 90 -2.98 13.63 -7.28
CA VAL A 90 -3.67 12.36 -7.52
C VAL A 90 -3.51 11.90 -8.95
N GLN A 91 -3.12 10.64 -9.14
CA GLN A 91 -3.02 10.00 -10.45
C GLN A 91 -3.18 8.47 -10.36
N GLY A 92 -3.33 7.77 -11.49
CA GLY A 92 -3.32 6.29 -11.50
C GLY A 92 -1.92 5.66 -11.51
N GLY A 93 -0.93 6.38 -12.05
CA GLY A 93 0.45 5.92 -12.22
C GLY A 93 1.31 6.00 -10.96
N TYR A 94 2.55 5.51 -11.05
CA TYR A 94 3.52 5.52 -9.95
C TYR A 94 3.97 6.94 -9.56
N LEU A 95 4.21 7.15 -8.26
CA LEU A 95 4.49 8.46 -7.67
C LEU A 95 5.99 8.74 -7.48
N ASP A 96 6.88 7.78 -7.75
CA ASP A 96 8.33 7.94 -7.57
C ASP A 96 8.91 9.08 -8.44
N GLY A 97 8.42 9.20 -9.68
CA GLY A 97 8.79 10.26 -10.61
C GLY A 97 8.38 11.65 -10.10
N PRO A 98 7.07 11.91 -9.86
CA PRO A 98 6.61 13.15 -9.24
C PRO A 98 7.34 13.50 -7.95
N PHE A 99 7.64 12.51 -7.10
CA PHE A 99 8.41 12.74 -5.87
C PHE A 99 9.83 13.22 -6.18
N GLY A 100 10.54 12.49 -7.04
CA GLY A 100 11.89 12.86 -7.46
C GLY A 100 11.96 14.15 -8.28
N GLU A 101 10.86 14.66 -8.80
CA GLU A 101 10.77 15.98 -9.46
C GLU A 101 10.50 17.12 -8.48
N GLY A 102 10.29 16.83 -7.19
CA GLY A 102 9.90 17.81 -6.18
C GLY A 102 8.44 18.27 -6.29
N LYS A 103 7.62 17.61 -7.13
CA LYS A 103 6.20 17.93 -7.29
C LYS A 103 5.36 17.52 -6.08
N ILE A 104 5.81 16.51 -5.34
CA ILE A 104 5.11 15.98 -4.16
C ILE A 104 6.10 15.83 -3.00
N ALA A 105 5.72 16.26 -1.79
CA ALA A 105 6.60 16.24 -0.63
C ALA A 105 6.52 14.94 0.18
N MET A 106 5.36 14.28 0.16
CA MET A 106 5.11 13.04 0.91
C MET A 106 4.19 12.12 0.11
N PHE A 107 4.34 10.82 0.27
CA PHE A 107 3.41 9.80 -0.24
C PHE A 107 3.62 8.49 0.54
N ILE A 108 2.60 7.65 0.57
CA ILE A 108 2.71 6.27 1.08
C ILE A 108 2.95 5.37 -0.12
N GLU A 109 3.79 4.34 -0.04
CA GLU A 109 3.95 3.38 -1.14
C GLU A 109 4.53 2.06 -0.62
N THR A 110 4.48 1.01 -1.44
CA THR A 110 5.16 -0.25 -1.16
C THR A 110 6.65 -0.05 -0.88
N VAL A 111 7.20 -0.83 0.06
CA VAL A 111 8.65 -0.84 0.36
C VAL A 111 9.51 -1.18 -0.87
N ALA A 112 8.92 -1.88 -1.85
CA ALA A 112 9.57 -2.19 -3.13
C ALA A 112 9.82 -0.93 -3.99
N SER A 113 9.25 0.23 -3.65
CA SER A 113 9.49 1.50 -4.34
C SER A 113 10.84 2.14 -4.01
N LYS A 114 11.52 1.76 -2.91
CA LYS A 114 12.82 2.35 -2.52
C LYS A 114 13.82 2.53 -3.67
N PRO A 115 14.18 1.51 -4.46
CA PRO A 115 15.16 1.69 -5.54
C PRO A 115 14.69 2.66 -6.63
N TYR A 116 13.38 2.85 -6.81
CA TYR A 116 12.81 3.79 -7.76
C TYR A 116 12.82 5.22 -7.21
N VAL A 117 12.43 5.41 -5.95
CA VAL A 117 12.53 6.69 -5.22
C VAL A 117 13.97 7.19 -5.16
N GLU A 118 14.90 6.30 -4.79
CA GLU A 118 16.33 6.61 -4.73
C GLU A 118 16.83 7.14 -6.07
N ARG A 119 16.51 6.44 -7.15
CA ARG A 119 16.92 6.81 -8.50
C ARG A 119 16.26 8.11 -8.96
N ALA A 120 14.98 8.30 -8.67
CA ALA A 120 14.24 9.49 -9.09
C ALA A 120 14.73 10.75 -8.37
N SER A 121 15.15 10.63 -7.11
CA SER A 121 15.59 11.72 -6.23
C SER A 121 17.10 11.99 -6.31
N GLN A 122 17.88 11.09 -6.94
CA GLN A 122 19.34 11.14 -6.97
C GLN A 122 19.87 12.48 -7.49
N GLY A 123 20.67 13.16 -6.66
CA GLY A 123 21.27 14.44 -7.00
C GLY A 123 20.31 15.63 -6.99
N LYS A 124 19.07 15.43 -6.53
CA LYS A 124 18.03 16.47 -6.49
C LYS A 124 17.65 16.85 -5.06
N HIS A 125 17.28 15.89 -4.23
CA HIS A 125 16.96 16.11 -2.81
C HIS A 125 17.14 14.84 -1.97
N GLY A 126 17.21 15.02 -0.65
CA GLY A 126 17.16 13.90 0.29
C GLY A 126 15.75 13.37 0.49
N TRP A 127 15.64 12.16 1.05
CA TRP A 127 14.38 11.53 1.40
C TRP A 127 14.61 10.49 2.51
N THR A 128 13.55 10.11 3.23
CA THR A 128 13.59 9.07 4.27
C THR A 128 12.28 8.29 4.27
N TRP A 129 12.29 7.12 4.89
CA TRP A 129 11.07 6.40 5.26
C TRP A 129 10.53 6.86 6.61
N ALA A 130 9.23 6.66 6.76
CA ALA A 130 8.48 6.81 8.00
C ALA A 130 7.45 5.68 8.08
N PRO A 131 7.04 5.25 9.30
CA PRO A 131 5.89 4.37 9.45
C PRO A 131 4.65 4.97 8.79
N VAL A 132 3.78 4.12 8.22
CA VAL A 132 2.44 4.56 7.81
C VAL A 132 1.73 5.18 9.04
N PRO A 133 1.16 6.40 8.94
CA PRO A 133 0.56 7.08 10.07
C PRO A 133 -0.66 6.34 10.65
N LEU A 134 -0.80 6.38 11.97
CA LEU A 134 -1.96 5.87 12.69
C LEU A 134 -3.23 6.65 12.31
N TRP A 135 -4.34 5.95 12.08
CA TRP A 135 -5.66 6.57 12.03
C TRP A 135 -6.52 6.17 13.23
N LYS A 136 -7.11 4.98 13.17
CA LYS A 136 -7.85 4.35 14.28
C LYS A 136 -7.21 3.05 14.72
N THR A 137 -6.43 2.44 13.82
CA THR A 137 -5.64 1.24 14.05
C THR A 137 -4.27 1.42 13.40
N ASN A 138 -3.30 0.64 13.84
CA ASN A 138 -1.98 0.54 13.19
C ASN A 138 -1.97 -0.44 12.02
N ASN A 139 -3.13 -0.95 11.60
CA ASN A 139 -3.20 -1.98 10.57
C ASN A 139 -2.62 -1.45 9.25
N VAL A 140 -1.72 -2.24 8.66
CA VAL A 140 -1.15 -1.94 7.34
C VAL A 140 -1.27 -3.15 6.43
N PRO A 141 -1.64 -2.98 5.15
CA PRO A 141 -1.67 -4.09 4.22
C PRO A 141 -0.29 -4.74 4.08
N PHE A 142 -0.24 -6.06 4.28
CA PHE A 142 0.90 -6.87 3.96
C PHE A 142 0.61 -7.66 2.68
N ALA A 143 1.34 -7.34 1.62
CA ALA A 143 1.18 -7.94 0.31
C ALA A 143 2.55 -8.14 -0.35
N GLY A 144 2.57 -8.97 -1.39
CA GLY A 144 3.77 -9.29 -2.13
C GLY A 144 3.51 -10.39 -3.16
N THR A 145 4.59 -10.96 -3.66
CA THR A 145 4.51 -12.08 -4.60
C THR A 145 4.78 -13.38 -3.88
N ASP A 146 3.89 -14.36 -4.08
CA ASP A 146 4.07 -15.73 -3.62
C ASP A 146 4.70 -16.61 -4.70
N ILE A 147 5.28 -17.73 -4.26
CA ILE A 147 5.77 -18.78 -5.15
C ILE A 147 4.89 -20.00 -4.98
N ILE A 148 4.29 -20.43 -6.10
CA ILE A 148 3.39 -21.57 -6.14
C ILE A 148 3.98 -22.72 -6.95
N MET A 149 3.64 -23.95 -6.56
CA MET A 149 3.96 -25.16 -7.30
C MET A 149 2.69 -25.68 -7.96
N PHE A 150 2.70 -25.81 -9.29
CA PHE A 150 1.54 -26.33 -10.01
C PHE A 150 1.30 -27.80 -9.70
N SER A 151 0.03 -28.16 -9.47
CA SER A 151 -0.39 -29.53 -9.19
C SER A 151 -0.14 -30.48 -10.37
N SER A 152 -0.15 -29.94 -11.59
CA SER A 152 0.08 -30.65 -12.86
C SER A 152 1.54 -31.01 -13.14
N ALA A 153 2.50 -30.51 -12.35
CA ALA A 153 3.91 -30.83 -12.51
C ALA A 153 4.18 -32.33 -12.27
N SER A 154 5.16 -32.90 -12.97
CA SER A 154 5.59 -34.27 -12.73
C SER A 154 6.21 -34.42 -11.33
N GLU A 155 6.24 -35.64 -10.78
CA GLU A 155 6.83 -35.88 -9.46
C GLU A 155 8.30 -35.47 -9.38
N GLU A 156 9.05 -35.61 -10.48
CA GLU A 156 10.43 -35.13 -10.57
C GLU A 156 10.50 -33.60 -10.53
N GLN A 157 9.65 -32.91 -11.29
CA GLN A 157 9.56 -31.45 -11.29
C GLN A 157 9.15 -30.91 -9.93
N LYS A 158 8.20 -31.56 -9.24
CA LYS A 158 7.78 -31.18 -7.88
C LYS A 158 8.94 -31.28 -6.88
N ARG A 159 9.76 -32.34 -6.95
CA ARG A 159 10.96 -32.47 -6.10
C ARG A 159 11.99 -31.38 -6.37
N ALA A 160 12.23 -31.05 -7.64
CA ALA A 160 13.13 -29.97 -8.02
C ALA A 160 12.59 -28.59 -7.57
N ALA A 161 11.32 -28.31 -7.84
CA ALA A 161 10.63 -27.09 -7.42
C ALA A 161 10.68 -26.93 -5.90
N TRP A 162 10.41 -27.99 -5.13
CA TRP A 162 10.51 -27.93 -3.65
C TRP A 162 11.92 -27.60 -3.17
N THR A 163 12.93 -28.18 -3.81
CA THR A 163 14.33 -27.90 -3.48
C THR A 163 14.67 -26.44 -3.76
N PHE A 164 14.25 -25.92 -4.92
CA PHE A 164 14.44 -24.51 -5.29
C PHE A 164 13.69 -23.56 -4.34
N MET A 165 12.42 -23.83 -4.03
CA MET A 165 11.62 -23.03 -3.11
C MET A 165 12.31 -22.94 -1.73
N LYS A 166 12.77 -24.06 -1.17
CA LYS A 166 13.51 -24.08 0.10
C LYS A 166 14.80 -23.25 0.04
N PHE A 167 15.55 -23.35 -1.06
CA PHE A 167 16.76 -22.55 -1.25
C PHE A 167 16.43 -21.06 -1.28
N LEU A 168 15.43 -20.66 -2.07
CA LEU A 168 15.10 -19.26 -2.27
C LEU A 168 14.61 -18.59 -0.97
N ILE A 169 13.80 -19.29 -0.18
CA ILE A 169 13.33 -18.77 1.10
C ILE A 169 14.31 -19.07 2.25
N SER A 170 15.50 -19.61 1.99
CA SER A 170 16.48 -19.87 3.06
C SER A 170 16.90 -18.55 3.72
N PRO A 171 17.29 -18.54 5.02
CA PRO A 171 17.56 -17.31 5.76
C PRO A 171 18.54 -16.37 5.04
N GLU A 172 19.63 -16.90 4.50
CA GLU A 172 20.67 -16.15 3.80
C GLU A 172 20.18 -15.60 2.47
N ILE A 173 19.44 -16.40 1.69
CA ILE A 173 18.98 -16.00 0.36
C ILE A 173 17.84 -14.98 0.46
N THR A 174 16.89 -15.16 1.38
CA THR A 174 15.85 -14.14 1.56
C THR A 174 16.42 -12.84 2.14
N ALA A 175 17.43 -12.88 3.03
CA ALA A 175 18.12 -11.69 3.50
C ALA A 175 18.85 -10.96 2.36
N TYR A 176 19.54 -11.71 1.50
CA TYR A 176 20.19 -11.18 0.30
C TYR A 176 19.17 -10.52 -0.65
N TRP A 177 18.07 -11.21 -0.94
CA TRP A 177 17.02 -10.70 -1.82
C TRP A 177 16.42 -9.40 -1.28
N SER A 178 16.10 -9.37 0.01
CA SER A 178 15.59 -8.19 0.71
C SER A 178 16.55 -7.01 0.64
N ALA A 179 17.83 -7.23 0.94
CA ALA A 179 18.86 -6.18 0.86
C ALA A 179 19.03 -5.60 -0.56
N LYS A 180 18.73 -6.37 -1.60
CA LYS A 180 18.84 -5.92 -3.01
C LYS A 180 17.59 -5.29 -3.58
N THR A 181 16.42 -5.60 -3.02
CA THR A 181 15.13 -5.20 -3.61
C THR A 181 14.35 -4.19 -2.77
N GLY A 182 14.63 -4.10 -1.47
CA GLY A 182 13.84 -3.32 -0.52
C GLY A 182 12.64 -4.10 0.07
N TYR A 183 12.35 -5.32 -0.42
CA TYR A 183 11.36 -6.19 0.22
C TYR A 183 11.80 -6.63 1.61
N VAL A 184 10.84 -6.91 2.48
CA VAL A 184 11.14 -7.49 3.80
C VAL A 184 11.51 -8.98 3.67
N PRO A 185 12.41 -9.52 4.53
CA PRO A 185 12.72 -10.94 4.54
C PRO A 185 11.51 -11.78 4.95
N VAL A 186 11.28 -12.92 4.28
CA VAL A 186 10.11 -13.79 4.55
C VAL A 186 10.33 -14.78 5.71
N ARG A 187 11.47 -14.69 6.40
CA ARG A 187 11.79 -15.50 7.58
C ARG A 187 12.31 -14.63 8.72
N LYS A 188 11.81 -14.86 9.94
CA LYS A 188 12.36 -14.25 11.16
C LYS A 188 13.86 -14.53 11.32
N SER A 189 14.34 -15.73 10.99
CA SER A 189 15.76 -16.07 11.07
C SER A 189 16.65 -15.30 10.09
N ALA A 190 16.09 -14.68 9.05
CA ALA A 190 16.85 -13.91 8.08
C ALA A 190 17.43 -12.62 8.68
N VAL A 191 16.72 -12.01 9.64
CA VAL A 191 17.19 -10.77 10.29
C VAL A 191 18.41 -11.00 11.19
N GLU A 192 18.66 -12.26 11.56
CA GLU A 192 19.83 -12.64 12.34
C GLU A 192 21.09 -12.90 11.51
N THR A 193 20.93 -12.99 10.18
CA THR A 193 22.05 -13.26 9.28
C THR A 193 23.02 -12.09 9.22
N GLN A 194 24.29 -12.39 8.95
CA GLN A 194 25.31 -11.37 8.76
C GLN A 194 24.99 -10.43 7.59
N ILE A 195 24.36 -10.97 6.53
CA ILE A 195 23.93 -10.22 5.34
C ILE A 195 22.96 -9.11 5.76
N TRP A 196 21.94 -9.45 6.53
CA TRP A 196 20.96 -8.46 6.99
C TRP A 196 21.56 -7.45 7.97
N LYS A 197 22.35 -7.91 8.94
CA LYS A 197 23.01 -7.04 9.93
C LYS A 197 23.94 -6.02 9.26
N GLN A 198 24.71 -6.41 8.25
CA GLN A 198 25.54 -5.47 7.48
C GLN A 198 24.70 -4.50 6.66
N PHE A 199 23.65 -4.98 5.99
CA PHE A 199 22.74 -4.13 5.25
C PHE A 199 22.10 -3.04 6.12
N LEU A 200 21.68 -3.38 7.35
CA LEU A 200 21.09 -2.42 8.29
C LEU A 200 22.07 -1.36 8.79
N VAL A 201 23.36 -1.67 8.91
CA VAL A 201 24.38 -0.66 9.27
C VAL A 201 24.44 0.43 8.21
N GLU A 202 24.30 0.06 6.94
CA GLU A 202 24.31 1.00 5.81
C GLU A 202 22.92 1.61 5.55
N ASN A 203 21.85 0.93 5.94
CA ASN A 203 20.46 1.29 5.64
C ASN A 203 19.57 1.13 6.89
N PRO A 204 19.79 1.93 7.95
CA PRO A 204 19.06 1.76 9.22
C PRO A 204 17.54 1.89 9.05
N ASP A 205 17.07 2.70 8.09
CA ASP A 205 15.66 2.91 7.82
C ASP A 205 14.93 1.66 7.31
N ALA A 206 15.66 0.63 6.85
CA ALA A 206 15.06 -0.65 6.46
C ALA A 206 14.45 -1.43 7.65
N GLU A 207 14.71 -1.03 8.89
CA GLU A 207 13.99 -1.55 10.06
C GLU A 207 12.55 -1.03 10.18
N ILE A 208 12.25 0.15 9.64
CA ILE A 208 10.93 0.79 9.76
C ILE A 208 9.82 -0.14 9.27
N PRO A 209 9.86 -0.69 8.05
CA PRO A 209 8.81 -1.61 7.59
C PRO A 209 8.78 -2.93 8.38
N LEU A 210 9.91 -3.41 8.92
CA LEU A 210 9.92 -4.63 9.74
C LEU A 210 9.08 -4.44 11.01
N LYS A 211 9.13 -3.26 11.63
CA LYS A 211 8.34 -2.95 12.83
C LYS A 211 6.84 -2.90 12.54
N GLN A 212 6.45 -2.54 11.31
CA GLN A 212 5.04 -2.52 10.92
C GLN A 212 4.46 -3.91 10.62
N LEU A 213 5.29 -4.95 10.44
CA LEU A 213 4.82 -6.31 10.18
C LEU A 213 3.97 -6.89 11.32
N GLU A 214 4.16 -6.41 12.56
CA GLU A 214 3.33 -6.81 13.70
C GLU A 214 1.85 -6.43 13.53
N TYR A 215 1.59 -5.39 12.73
CA TYR A 215 0.25 -4.89 12.43
C TYR A 215 -0.20 -5.24 11.01
N GLY A 216 0.48 -6.18 10.36
CA GLY A 216 0.16 -6.62 9.00
C GLY A 216 -1.23 -7.25 8.90
N VAL A 217 -2.06 -6.73 8.00
CA VAL A 217 -3.32 -7.34 7.59
C VAL A 217 -3.19 -7.91 6.18
N PHE A 218 -3.80 -9.07 5.94
CA PHE A 218 -3.68 -9.80 4.69
C PHE A 218 -4.98 -9.74 3.90
N ASP A 219 -4.83 -9.80 2.58
CA ASP A 219 -5.92 -9.95 1.65
C ASP A 219 -6.73 -11.25 1.91
N PRO A 220 -8.06 -11.23 1.74
CA PRO A 220 -8.86 -12.44 1.63
C PRO A 220 -8.31 -13.41 0.58
N GLN A 221 -8.10 -14.67 0.99
CA GLN A 221 -7.61 -15.73 0.11
C GLN A 221 -8.78 -16.39 -0.65
N LEU A 222 -9.39 -15.61 -1.54
CA LEU A 222 -10.49 -16.02 -2.41
C LEU A 222 -10.02 -16.10 -3.86
N GLY A 223 -10.58 -17.02 -4.66
CA GLY A 223 -10.21 -17.14 -6.08
C GLY A 223 -10.63 -15.91 -6.88
N VAL A 224 -11.78 -15.31 -6.53
CA VAL A 224 -12.31 -14.06 -7.10
C VAL A 224 -11.70 -12.77 -6.53
N TRP A 225 -10.64 -12.88 -5.71
CA TRP A 225 -10.09 -11.69 -5.05
C TRP A 225 -9.53 -10.67 -6.05
N TYR A 226 -9.00 -11.13 -7.19
CA TYR A 226 -8.49 -10.24 -8.24
C TYR A 226 -9.61 -9.39 -8.87
N GLU A 227 -10.77 -9.99 -9.14
CA GLU A 227 -11.97 -9.33 -9.65
C GLU A 227 -12.48 -8.32 -8.62
N ILE A 228 -12.52 -8.69 -7.33
CA ILE A 228 -12.91 -7.80 -6.24
C ILE A 228 -11.98 -6.58 -6.16
N ARG A 229 -10.65 -6.78 -6.24
CA ARG A 229 -9.68 -5.66 -6.28
C ARG A 229 -9.93 -4.74 -7.48
N THR A 230 -10.28 -5.31 -8.64
CA THR A 230 -10.61 -4.54 -9.86
C THR A 230 -11.87 -3.70 -9.67
N ILE A 231 -12.91 -4.26 -9.05
CA ILE A 231 -14.15 -3.56 -8.71
C ILE A 231 -13.85 -2.38 -7.77
N VAL A 232 -13.13 -2.63 -6.67
CA VAL A 232 -12.79 -1.57 -5.70
C VAL A 232 -11.91 -0.50 -6.35
N GLY A 233 -10.93 -0.87 -7.16
CA GLY A 233 -10.09 0.09 -7.89
C GLY A 233 -10.90 0.97 -8.85
N THR A 234 -11.88 0.39 -9.53
CA THR A 234 -12.81 1.13 -10.40
C THR A 234 -13.68 2.09 -9.59
N MET A 235 -14.23 1.64 -8.46
CA MET A 235 -14.99 2.47 -7.54
C MET A 235 -14.19 3.68 -7.07
N VAL A 236 -12.96 3.46 -6.58
CA VAL A 236 -12.08 4.55 -6.10
C VAL A 236 -11.84 5.56 -7.22
N SER A 237 -11.44 5.09 -8.41
CA SER A 237 -11.16 5.95 -9.56
C SER A 237 -12.40 6.77 -9.97
N ASP A 238 -13.56 6.12 -10.10
CA ASP A 238 -14.79 6.78 -10.51
C ASP A 238 -15.28 7.82 -9.49
N ILE A 239 -15.10 7.58 -8.19
CA ILE A 239 -15.41 8.57 -7.15
C ILE A 239 -14.43 9.74 -7.21
N ILE A 240 -13.12 9.46 -7.22
CA ILE A 240 -12.07 10.50 -7.22
C ILE A 240 -12.19 11.45 -8.42
N TYR A 241 -12.59 10.93 -9.57
CA TYR A 241 -12.77 11.69 -10.81
C TYR A 241 -14.22 12.16 -11.04
N GLY A 242 -15.10 12.04 -10.04
CA GLY A 242 -16.44 12.63 -10.06
C GLY A 242 -17.43 11.97 -11.02
N LYS A 243 -17.18 10.73 -11.44
CA LYS A 243 -18.13 9.94 -12.25
C LYS A 243 -19.22 9.29 -11.40
N LYS A 244 -18.95 9.09 -10.10
CA LYS A 244 -19.90 8.59 -9.11
C LYS A 244 -19.77 9.40 -7.83
N THR A 245 -20.88 9.58 -7.13
CA THR A 245 -20.84 9.98 -5.71
C THR A 245 -20.28 8.83 -4.85
N ILE A 246 -19.89 9.13 -3.61
CA ILE A 246 -19.46 8.10 -2.65
C ILE A 246 -20.56 7.03 -2.49
N ASP A 247 -21.81 7.45 -2.32
CA ASP A 247 -22.96 6.56 -2.12
C ASP A 247 -23.16 5.61 -3.31
N GLU A 248 -23.16 6.16 -4.52
CA GLU A 248 -23.31 5.37 -5.74
C GLU A 248 -22.14 4.42 -5.96
N GLY A 249 -20.91 4.87 -5.71
CA GLY A 249 -19.72 4.05 -5.87
C GLY A 249 -19.67 2.89 -4.87
N LEU A 250 -19.90 3.16 -3.59
CA LEU A 250 -19.91 2.13 -2.54
C LEU A 250 -21.03 1.12 -2.75
N ALA A 251 -22.26 1.58 -3.06
CA ALA A 251 -23.38 0.69 -3.33
C ALA A 251 -23.15 -0.18 -4.58
N TRP A 252 -22.57 0.40 -5.64
CA TRP A 252 -22.18 -0.35 -6.83
C TRP A 252 -21.12 -1.41 -6.50
N ALA A 253 -20.05 -1.03 -5.81
CA ALA A 253 -18.97 -1.95 -5.46
C ALA A 253 -19.48 -3.11 -4.58
N GLU A 254 -20.32 -2.81 -3.59
CA GLU A 254 -20.96 -3.83 -2.76
C GLU A 254 -21.76 -4.83 -3.60
N GLN A 255 -22.57 -4.35 -4.55
CA GLN A 255 -23.37 -5.21 -5.41
C GLN A 255 -22.52 -6.08 -6.33
N GLU A 256 -21.50 -5.52 -6.98
CA GLU A 256 -20.63 -6.31 -7.88
C GLU A 256 -19.81 -7.34 -7.11
N ILE A 257 -19.32 -7.00 -5.91
CA ILE A 257 -18.59 -7.95 -5.07
C ILE A 257 -19.49 -9.11 -4.64
N LYS A 258 -20.76 -8.85 -4.27
CA LYS A 258 -21.72 -9.92 -3.97
C LYS A 258 -21.89 -10.88 -5.16
N ARG A 259 -21.97 -10.36 -6.38
CA ARG A 259 -22.06 -11.17 -7.60
C ARG A 259 -20.81 -12.03 -7.84
N GLU A 260 -19.62 -11.51 -7.53
CA GLU A 260 -18.39 -12.31 -7.66
C GLU A 260 -18.34 -13.43 -6.61
N LEU A 261 -18.75 -13.17 -5.37
CA LEU A 261 -18.84 -14.20 -4.33
C LEU A 261 -19.83 -15.31 -4.69
N GLU A 262 -20.99 -14.97 -5.26
CA GLU A 262 -21.99 -15.94 -5.73
C GLU A 262 -21.42 -16.91 -6.76
N LYS A 263 -20.46 -16.50 -7.61
CA LYS A 263 -19.81 -17.38 -8.60
C LYS A 263 -18.95 -18.47 -7.95
N GLU A 264 -18.44 -18.24 -6.74
CA GLU A 264 -17.70 -19.23 -5.95
C GLU A 264 -18.61 -20.01 -4.98
N GLY A 265 -19.91 -19.72 -4.95
CA GLY A 265 -20.85 -20.29 -3.99
C GLY A 265 -20.62 -19.81 -2.55
N LEU A 266 -20.10 -18.59 -2.40
CA LEU A 266 -19.79 -17.93 -1.13
C LEU A 266 -20.81 -16.85 -0.75
#